data_AF-A0A7S3DAN2-F1
#
_entry.id   AF-A0A7S3DAN2-F1
#
_cell.length_a   1.000
_cell.length_b   1.000
_cell.length_c   1.000
_cell.angle_alpha   90.00
_cell.angle_beta   90.00
_cell.angle_gamma   90.00
#
_symmetry.space_group_name_H-M   'P 1'
#
loop_
_entity.id
_entity.type
_entity.pdbx_description
1 polymer ?
#
loop_
_entity_poly.entity_id
_entity_poly.type
_entity_poly.pdbx_seq_one_letter_code
_entity_poly.pdbx_strand_id
1 'polypeptide(L)'
;MMSSPLLFAAASLYVWVLHLADATSVTVTAVYPFRDGDAPFLRGSGCGLSWASGVQMEAKKEKATAVIDCSQSEKSVQVKVLLNDDVWMIGANAVISSSSPSTIYPWFY
;
A
#
# COMPACT_ATOMS: atom_id res chain seq x y z
N MET A 1 8.60 61.51 31.24
CA MET A 1 7.43 61.23 30.36
C MET A 1 7.93 60.48 29.14
N MET A 2 7.42 59.27 28.90
CA MET A 2 7.50 58.43 27.68
C MET A 2 8.91 58.01 27.23
N SER A 3 9.43 56.78 27.41
CA SER A 3 8.95 55.42 27.11
C SER A 3 8.40 55.23 25.70
N SER A 4 9.22 54.64 24.82
CA SER A 4 8.80 53.76 23.71
C SER A 4 10.02 53.07 23.10
N PRO A 5 10.28 51.79 23.39
CA PRO A 5 11.09 50.94 22.54
C PRO A 5 10.21 50.34 21.42
N LEU A 6 10.68 50.44 20.18
CA LEU A 6 10.09 49.79 19.02
C LEU A 6 10.12 48.27 19.22
N LEU A 7 8.94 47.66 19.41
CA LEU A 7 8.76 46.22 19.34
C LEU A 7 9.01 45.76 17.89
N PHE A 8 10.13 45.09 17.64
CA PHE A 8 10.22 44.16 16.52
C PHE A 8 9.49 42.88 16.93
N ALA A 9 8.26 42.73 16.46
CA ALA A 9 7.52 41.48 16.55
C ALA A 9 8.25 40.43 15.70
N ALA A 10 8.95 39.50 16.36
CA ALA A 10 9.43 38.29 15.70
C ALA A 10 8.20 37.42 15.35
N ALA A 11 7.79 37.46 14.09
CA ALA A 11 6.81 36.53 13.57
C ALA A 11 7.44 35.12 13.56
N SER A 12 7.09 34.32 14.56
CA SER A 12 7.42 32.90 14.61
C SER A 12 6.63 32.18 13.52
N LEU A 13 7.28 31.90 12.39
CA LEU A 13 6.76 31.00 11.37
C LEU A 13 6.86 29.58 11.92
N TYR A 14 5.76 29.06 12.45
CA TYR A 14 5.58 27.63 12.66
C TYR A 14 5.51 26.96 11.28
N VAL A 15 6.66 26.49 10.78
CA VAL A 15 6.71 25.56 9.66
C VAL A 15 6.23 24.21 10.20
N TRP A 16 4.99 23.85 9.88
CA TRP A 16 4.50 22.50 10.07
C TRP A 16 5.23 21.62 9.05
N VAL A 17 6.36 21.05 9.45
CA VAL A 17 6.93 19.92 8.72
C VAL A 17 5.95 18.77 8.94
N LEU A 18 5.02 18.59 7.99
CA LEU A 18 4.34 17.33 7.81
C LEU A 18 5.43 16.26 7.75
N HIS A 19 5.50 15.41 8.77
CA HIS A 19 6.15 14.12 8.64
C HIS A 19 5.39 13.39 7.55
N LEU A 20 5.79 13.54 6.29
CA LEU A 20 5.51 12.52 5.31
C LEU A 20 6.14 11.27 5.88
N ALA A 21 5.29 10.35 6.35
CA ALA A 21 5.71 9.01 6.69
C ALA A 21 6.58 8.54 5.51
N ASP A 22 7.82 8.19 5.81
CA ASP A 22 8.77 7.71 4.82
C ASP A 22 8.23 6.36 4.34
N ALA A 23 7.50 6.41 3.22
CA ALA A 23 6.74 5.30 2.67
C ALA A 23 7.49 4.76 1.46
N THR A 24 7.69 3.46 1.43
CA THR A 24 8.31 2.75 0.30
C THR A 24 7.21 2.11 -0.54
N SER A 25 7.14 2.46 -1.83
CA SER A 25 6.24 1.83 -2.77
C SER A 25 6.76 0.44 -3.16
N VAL A 26 5.93 -0.58 -2.97
CA VAL A 26 6.24 -1.98 -3.27
C VAL A 26 5.30 -2.49 -4.35
N THR A 27 5.87 -3.06 -5.40
CA THR A 27 5.10 -3.73 -6.45
C THR A 27 4.84 -5.18 -6.06
N VAL A 28 3.57 -5.57 -6.02
CA VAL A 28 3.13 -6.96 -5.85
C VAL A 28 2.58 -7.46 -7.18
N THR A 29 3.14 -8.57 -7.67
CA THR A 29 2.71 -9.21 -8.92
C THR A 29 2.04 -10.55 -8.61
N ALA A 30 0.83 -10.76 -9.10
CA ALA A 30 0.16 -12.05 -9.11
C ALA A 30 0.30 -12.68 -10.51
N VAL A 31 0.94 -13.83 -10.63
CA VAL A 31 1.11 -14.53 -11.93
C VAL A 31 0.05 -15.63 -12.04
N TYR A 32 -0.92 -15.41 -12.92
CA TYR A 32 -2.07 -16.28 -13.15
C TYR A 32 -2.69 -15.97 -14.52
N PRO A 33 -3.21 -16.96 -15.27
CA PRO A 33 -3.89 -16.73 -16.55
C PRO A 33 -5.26 -16.09 -16.36
N PHE A 34 -5.28 -14.80 -16.03
CA PHE A 34 -6.50 -14.01 -15.90
C PHE A 34 -7.24 -13.94 -17.24
N ARG A 35 -8.57 -14.08 -17.18
CA ARG A 35 -9.46 -13.97 -18.32
C ARG A 35 -9.89 -12.51 -18.51
N ASP A 36 -10.36 -12.19 -19.70
CA ASP A 36 -10.98 -10.89 -19.94
C ASP A 36 -12.20 -10.73 -19.03
N GLY A 37 -12.22 -9.63 -18.28
CA GLY A 37 -13.26 -9.33 -17.28
C GLY A 37 -12.90 -9.75 -15.84
N ASP A 38 -11.82 -10.49 -15.62
CA ASP A 38 -11.33 -10.78 -14.27
C ASP A 38 -10.83 -9.50 -13.58
N ALA A 39 -11.27 -9.31 -12.33
CA ALA A 39 -10.90 -8.20 -11.46
C ALA A 39 -10.21 -8.74 -10.19
N PRO A 40 -8.88 -8.97 -10.21
CA PRO A 40 -8.14 -9.38 -9.03
C PRO A 40 -7.95 -8.21 -8.05
N PHE A 41 -8.02 -8.51 -6.76
CA PHE A 41 -7.78 -7.60 -5.65
C PHE A 41 -6.68 -8.15 -4.74
N LEU A 42 -5.83 -7.27 -4.23
CA LEU A 42 -4.87 -7.56 -3.18
C LEU A 42 -5.44 -7.10 -1.84
N ARG A 43 -5.60 -8.04 -0.90
CA ARG A 43 -6.06 -7.77 0.47
C ARG A 43 -5.01 -8.22 1.46
N GLY A 44 -5.00 -7.62 2.65
CA GLY A 44 -3.93 -7.89 3.61
C GLY A 44 -4.01 -7.14 4.94
N SER A 45 -2.94 -7.26 5.71
CA SER A 45 -2.66 -6.45 6.91
C SER A 45 -1.33 -5.73 6.76
N GLY A 46 -1.36 -4.40 6.92
CA GLY A 46 -0.20 -3.52 6.79
C GLY A 46 -0.10 -2.86 5.40
N CYS A 47 0.80 -1.88 5.25
CA CYS A 47 1.00 -1.09 4.03
C CYS A 47 -0.31 -0.50 3.46
N GLY A 48 -1.20 -0.04 4.34
CA GLY A 48 -2.51 0.48 3.97
C GLY A 48 -3.54 -0.55 3.49
N LEU A 49 -3.23 -1.85 3.53
CA LEU A 49 -4.14 -2.92 3.13
C LEU A 49 -5.18 -3.25 4.21
N SER A 50 -6.31 -3.80 3.76
CA SER A 50 -7.40 -4.30 4.59
C SER A 50 -7.87 -5.67 4.10
N TRP A 51 -8.32 -6.52 5.04
CA TRP A 51 -8.97 -7.79 4.70
C TRP A 51 -10.43 -7.61 4.28
N ALA A 52 -11.06 -6.49 4.68
CA ALA A 52 -12.45 -6.18 4.35
C ALA A 52 -12.61 -5.54 2.96
N SER A 53 -11.61 -4.77 2.53
CA SER A 53 -11.60 -4.04 1.25
C SER A 53 -10.19 -4.06 0.67
N GLY A 54 -10.03 -4.53 -0.57
CA GLY A 54 -8.73 -4.67 -1.21
C GLY A 54 -8.32 -3.52 -2.13
N VAL A 55 -7.08 -3.55 -2.57
CA VAL A 55 -6.57 -2.74 -3.67
C VAL A 55 -6.78 -3.52 -4.96
N GLN A 56 -7.50 -2.94 -5.93
CA GLN A 56 -7.66 -3.57 -7.24
C GLN A 56 -6.31 -3.64 -7.94
N MET A 57 -5.96 -4.83 -8.43
CA MET A 57 -4.74 -5.04 -9.21
C MET A 57 -5.03 -4.78 -10.69
N GLU A 58 -4.07 -4.17 -11.39
CA GLU A 58 -4.12 -4.01 -12.84
C GLU A 58 -3.89 -5.37 -13.50
N ALA A 59 -4.96 -5.99 -14.00
CA ALA A 59 -4.90 -7.30 -14.65
C ALA A 59 -4.45 -7.19 -16.12
N LYS A 60 -3.51 -8.05 -16.49
CA LYS A 60 -3.09 -8.37 -17.85
C LYS A 60 -3.15 -9.89 -18.00
N LYS A 61 -3.25 -10.39 -19.24
CA LYS A 61 -3.52 -11.79 -19.57
C LYS A 61 -2.82 -12.86 -18.70
N GLU A 62 -1.56 -12.64 -18.31
CA GLU A 62 -0.77 -13.63 -17.53
C GLU A 62 -0.39 -13.14 -16.12
N LYS A 63 -0.72 -11.90 -15.77
CA LYS A 63 -0.36 -11.32 -14.48
C LYS A 63 -1.21 -10.13 -14.10
N ALA A 64 -1.38 -9.91 -12.81
CA ALA A 64 -1.93 -8.68 -12.27
C ALA A 64 -0.90 -7.99 -11.36
N THR A 65 -0.92 -6.66 -11.33
CA THR A 65 0.01 -5.88 -10.49
C THR A 65 -0.71 -4.85 -9.65
N ALA A 66 -0.31 -4.73 -8.38
CA ALA A 66 -0.68 -3.60 -7.52
C ALA A 66 0.58 -2.98 -6.93
N VAL A 67 0.53 -1.67 -6.69
CA VAL A 67 1.53 -0.94 -5.92
C VAL A 67 0.91 -0.63 -4.57
N ILE A 68 1.63 -0.97 -3.50
CA ILE A 68 1.24 -0.68 -2.12
C ILE A 68 2.30 0.19 -1.47
N ASP A 69 1.90 1.12 -0.60
CA ASP A 69 2.83 1.99 0.10
C ASP A 69 3.02 1.49 1.54
N CYS A 70 4.25 1.12 1.86
CA CYS A 70 4.62 0.54 3.15
C CYS A 70 5.37 1.56 4.00
N SER A 71 5.03 1.66 5.29
CA SER A 71 5.87 2.40 6.24
C SER A 71 7.22 1.69 6.45
N GLN A 72 8.32 2.43 6.63
CA GLN A 72 9.62 1.83 6.99
C GLN A 72 9.61 0.99 8.28
N SER A 73 8.63 1.19 9.17
CA SER A 73 8.45 0.37 10.38
C SER A 73 7.93 -1.03 10.08
N GLU A 74 7.24 -1.21 8.95
CA GLU A 74 6.75 -2.49 8.49
C GLU A 74 7.91 -3.21 7.80
N LYS A 75 8.23 -4.44 8.20
CA LYS A 75 9.30 -5.26 7.58
C LYS A 75 8.74 -6.34 6.63
N SER A 76 7.54 -6.79 6.92
CA SER A 76 6.79 -7.71 6.09
C SER A 76 5.30 -7.51 6.31
N VAL A 77 4.50 -7.89 5.32
CA VAL A 77 3.04 -7.81 5.38
C VAL A 77 2.41 -9.10 4.89
N GLN A 78 1.26 -9.43 5.48
CA GLN A 78 0.46 -10.57 5.05
C GLN A 78 -0.53 -10.11 3.99
N VAL A 79 -0.54 -10.83 2.87
CA VAL A 79 -1.41 -10.51 1.73
C VAL A 79 -2.04 -11.76 1.13
N LYS A 80 -3.14 -11.58 0.42
CA LYS A 80 -3.81 -12.63 -0.34
C LYS A 80 -4.56 -12.02 -1.52
N VAL A 81 -4.57 -12.75 -2.63
CA VAL A 81 -5.30 -12.35 -3.84
C VAL A 81 -6.74 -12.85 -3.75
N LEU A 82 -7.68 -11.99 -4.11
CA LEU A 82 -9.11 -12.25 -4.19
C LEU A 82 -9.58 -11.94 -5.62
N LEU A 83 -10.20 -12.90 -6.30
CA LEU A 83 -10.72 -12.70 -7.65
C LEU A 83 -12.17 -12.19 -7.59
N ASN A 84 -12.46 -11.14 -8.36
CA ASN A 84 -13.80 -10.54 -8.52
C ASN A 84 -14.45 -10.11 -7.19
N ASP A 85 -13.62 -9.80 -6.20
CA ASP A 85 -14.04 -9.49 -4.83
C ASP A 85 -14.85 -10.60 -4.12
N ASP A 86 -14.73 -11.85 -4.60
CA ASP A 86 -15.59 -12.97 -4.18
C ASP A 86 -14.78 -14.25 -3.87
N VAL A 87 -13.86 -14.65 -4.77
CA VAL A 87 -13.17 -15.94 -4.68
C VAL A 87 -11.73 -15.79 -4.21
N TRP A 88 -11.43 -16.24 -2.99
CA TRP A 88 -10.07 -16.20 -2.45
C TRP A 88 -9.14 -17.19 -3.16
N MET A 89 -7.88 -16.81 -3.35
CA MET A 89 -6.87 -17.79 -3.78
C MET A 89 -6.75 -18.93 -2.76
N ILE A 90 -6.47 -20.12 -3.24
CA ILE A 90 -6.27 -21.32 -2.42
C ILE A 90 -4.94 -21.22 -1.66
N GLY A 91 -4.92 -21.78 -0.46
CA GLY A 91 -3.73 -21.83 0.40
C GLY A 91 -3.68 -20.72 1.45
N ALA A 92 -2.54 -20.66 2.14
CA ALA A 92 -2.30 -19.69 3.22
C ALA A 92 -2.10 -18.26 2.68
N ASN A 93 -2.15 -17.28 3.58
CA ASN A 93 -1.74 -15.91 3.28
C ASN A 93 -0.25 -15.89 2.90
N ALA A 94 0.10 -15.11 1.87
CA ALA A 94 1.49 -14.87 1.53
C ALA A 94 2.08 -13.84 2.51
N VAL A 95 3.34 -14.02 2.90
CA VAL A 95 4.12 -13.01 3.62
C VAL A 95 5.10 -12.41 2.63
N ILE A 96 4.98 -11.11 2.36
CA ILE A 96 5.82 -10.40 1.40
C ILE A 96 6.71 -9.37 2.11
N SER A 97 7.83 -9.03 1.49
CA SER A 97 8.70 -7.94 1.93
C SER A 97 8.00 -6.59 1.73
N SER A 98 8.12 -5.70 2.70
CA SER A 98 7.62 -4.31 2.61
C SER A 98 8.63 -3.34 1.97
N SER A 99 9.77 -3.82 1.50
CA SER A 99 10.83 -2.98 0.92
C SER A 99 11.32 -3.44 -0.45
N SER A 100 10.76 -4.53 -0.99
CA SER A 100 11.17 -5.08 -2.28
C SER A 100 9.99 -5.71 -3.03
N PRO A 101 9.98 -5.68 -4.37
CA PRO A 101 8.94 -6.32 -5.16
C PRO A 101 8.74 -7.79 -4.81
N SER A 102 7.49 -8.27 -4.89
CA SER A 102 7.14 -9.64 -4.55
C SER A 102 6.22 -10.25 -5.61
N THR A 103 6.39 -11.55 -5.85
CA THR A 103 5.57 -12.33 -6.79
C THR A 103 4.79 -13.40 -6.05
N ILE A 104 3.50 -13.52 -6.36
CA ILE A 104 2.56 -14.50 -5.83
C ILE A 104 2.02 -15.32 -7.00
N TYR A 105 1.82 -16.62 -6.78
CA TYR A 105 1.24 -17.54 -7.76
C TYR A 105 -0.10 -18.03 -7.25
N PRO A 106 -1.19 -17.27 -7.41
CA PRO A 106 -2.48 -17.67 -6.89
C PRO A 106 -3.05 -18.85 -7.69
N TRP A 107 -3.93 -19.60 -7.03
CA TRP A 107 -4.76 -20.61 -7.65
C TRP A 107 -6.19 -20.43 -7.18
N PHE A 108 -7.18 -20.62 -8.05
CA PHE A 108 -8.60 -20.45 -7.76
C PHE A 108 -9.37 -21.71 -8.23
N TYR A 109 -10.56 -21.95 -7.69
CA TYR A 109 -11.47 -23.02 -8.15
C TYR A 109 -12.28 -22.59 -9.37
#